data_AF-A0A7G6SG46-F1
#
_entry.id   AF-A0A7G6SG46-F1
#
_cell.length_a   1.000
_cell.length_b   1.000
_cell.length_c   1.000
_cell.angle_alpha   90.00
_cell.angle_beta   90.00
_cell.angle_gamma   90.00
#
_symmetry.space_group_name_H-M   'P 1'
#
loop_
_entity.id
_entity.type
_entity.pdbx_description
1 polymer ?
#
loop_
_entity_poly.entity_id
_entity_poly.type
_entity_poly.pdbx_seq_one_letter_code
_entity_poly.pdbx_strand_id
1 'polypeptide(L)' 'MTTRTKKEQFIKNSDPRKVKRVVDGILQRHGLDFFEDCVIDEIVSELIAGERFQQKTNRANRKIAAEWRV' A
#
# COMPACT_ATOMS: atom_id res chain seq x y z
N MET A 1 21.01 9.56 2.53
CA MET A 1 19.53 9.49 2.49
C MET A 1 19.05 8.63 3.65
N THR A 2 18.25 9.17 4.57
CA THR A 2 17.84 8.45 5.79
C THR A 2 16.70 7.46 5.48
N THR A 3 16.49 6.49 6.38
CA THR A 3 15.39 5.52 6.27
C THR A 3 14.02 6.20 6.16
N ARG A 4 13.83 7.30 6.88
CA ARG A 4 12.62 8.14 6.81
C ARG A 4 12.42 8.77 5.43
N THR A 5 13.46 9.37 4.84
CA THR A 5 13.37 9.97 3.49
C THR A 5 12.99 8.95 2.41
N LYS A 6 13.46 7.70 2.54
CA LYS A 6 13.10 6.62 1.60
C LYS A 6 11.62 6.25 1.69
N LYS A 7 11.06 6.19 2.90
CA LYS A 7 9.65 5.91 3.15
C LYS A 7 8.76 7.02 2.61
N GLU A 8 9.12 8.28 2.88
CA GLU A 8 8.40 9.44 2.36
C GLU A 8 8.42 9.51 0.82
N GLN A 9 9.55 9.19 0.18
CA GLN A 9 9.62 9.09 -1.28
C GLN A 9 8.77 7.94 -1.84
N PHE A 10 8.74 6.79 -1.17
CA PHE A 10 7.88 5.67 -1.57
C PHE A 10 6.40 6.05 -1.54
N ILE A 11 5.96 6.75 -0.49
CA ILE A 11 4.59 7.25 -0.38
C ILE A 11 4.29 8.25 -1.49
N LYS A 12 5.19 9.21 -1.76
CA LYS A 12 5.02 10.20 -2.84
C LYS A 12 4.93 9.59 -4.24
N ASN A 13 5.64 8.47 -4.46
CA ASN A 13 5.62 7.75 -5.74
C ASN A 13 4.46 6.76 -5.87
N SER A 14 3.71 6.51 -4.80
CA SER A 14 2.54 5.63 -4.78
C SER A 14 1.31 6.34 -5.34
N ASP A 15 0.32 5.56 -5.81
CA ASP A 15 -0.96 6.09 -6.28
C ASP A 15 -1.64 6.92 -5.17
N PRO A 16 -1.91 8.23 -5.39
CA PRO A 16 -2.51 9.11 -4.39
C PRO A 16 -3.85 8.61 -3.85
N ARG A 17 -4.64 7.89 -4.66
CA ARG A 17 -5.93 7.32 -4.23
C ARG A 17 -5.72 6.17 -3.25
N LYS A 18 -4.70 5.35 -3.48
CA LYS A 18 -4.33 4.25 -2.57
C LYS A 18 -3.78 4.80 -1.26
N VAL A 19 -2.88 5.79 -1.34
CA VAL A 19 -2.31 6.45 -0.16
C VAL A 19 -3.43 7.04 0.68
N LYS A 20 -4.35 7.81 0.09
CA LYS A 20 -5.50 8.38 0.81
C LYS A 20 -6.33 7.31 1.52
N ARG A 21 -6.68 6.21 0.85
CA ARG A 21 -7.45 5.12 1.46
C ARG A 21 -6.73 4.50 2.67
N VAL A 22 -5.43 4.27 2.55
CA VAL A 22 -4.60 3.71 3.63
C VAL A 22 -4.53 4.69 4.81
N VAL A 23 -4.27 5.98 4.54
CA VAL A 23 -4.26 7.03 5.56
C VAL A 23 -5.61 7.14 6.27
N ASP A 24 -6.71 7.20 5.51
CA ASP A 24 -8.07 7.26 6.07
C ASP A 24 -8.37 6.04 6.97
N GLY A 25 -7.92 4.83 6.56
CA GLY A 25 -8.07 3.61 7.35
C GLY A 25 -7.25 3.61 8.64
N ILE A 26 -6.00 4.11 8.59
CA ILE A 26 -5.14 4.24 9.76
C ILE A 26 -5.71 5.27 10.74
N LEU A 27 -6.16 6.43 10.24
CA LEU A 27 -6.80 7.46 11.05
C LEU A 27 -8.10 6.97 11.70
N GLN A 28 -8.88 6.13 11.02
CA GLN A 28 -10.06 5.50 11.63
C GLN A 28 -9.73 4.53 12.76
N ARG A 29 -8.58 3.83 12.70
CA ARG A 29 -8.16 2.88 13.74
C ARG A 29 -7.57 3.55 14.97
N HIS A 30 -6.77 4.60 14.77
CA HIS A 30 -5.96 5.20 15.84
C HIS A 30 -6.39 6.61 16.24
N GLY A 31 -7.31 7.25 15.49
CA GLY A 31 -7.73 8.63 15.71
C GLY A 31 -6.78 9.67 15.10
N LEU A 32 -7.13 10.95 15.22
CA LEU A 32 -6.38 12.08 14.66
C LEU A 32 -5.14 12.46 15.47
N ASP A 33 -5.00 11.95 16.70
CA ASP A 33 -3.88 12.29 17.59
C ASP A 33 -2.62 11.45 17.30
N PHE A 34 -2.74 10.44 16.44
CA PHE A 34 -1.64 9.57 16.04
C PHE A 34 -0.90 10.19 14.83
N PHE A 35 0.00 11.14 15.08
CA PHE A 35 0.90 11.69 14.05
C PHE A 35 2.37 11.68 14.53
N GLU A 36 2.95 10.47 14.53
CA GLU A 36 4.38 10.24 14.74
C GLU A 36 4.98 9.37 13.60
N ASP A 37 6.30 9.14 13.65
CA ASP A 37 7.03 8.27 12.71
C ASP A 37 6.42 6.86 12.56
N CYS A 38 5.72 6.37 13.59
CA CYS A 38 4.99 5.09 13.56
C CYS A 38 3.92 5.04 12.46
N VAL A 39 3.28 6.17 12.14
CA VAL A 39 2.25 6.25 11.09
C VAL A 39 2.84 6.05 9.71
N ILE A 40 4.02 6.63 9.46
CA ILE A 40 4.71 6.50 8.16
C ILE A 40 5.05 5.02 7.92
N ASP A 41 5.46 4.30 8.97
CA ASP A 41 5.81 2.89 8.89
C ASP A 41 4.59 2.00 8.62
N GLU A 42 3.46 2.33 9.24
CA GLU A 42 2.20 1.62 9.03
C GLU A 42 1.63 1.88 7.62
N ILE A 43 1.67 3.13 7.13
CA ILE A 43 1.27 3.47 5.76
C ILE A 43 2.10 2.69 4.74
N VAL A 44 3.42 2.69 4.89
CA VAL A 44 4.31 1.96 3.95
C VAL A 44 4.03 0.47 3.99
N SER A 45 3.83 -0.11 5.17
CA SER A 45 3.56 -1.54 5.34
C SER A 45 2.25 -1.96 4.66
N GLU A 46 1.19 -1.17 4.82
CA GLU A 46 -0.10 -1.45 4.18
C GLU A 46 -0.06 -1.30 2.67
N LEU A 47 0.63 -0.26 2.17
CA LEU A 47 0.80 -0.07 0.72
C LEU A 47 1.51 -1.28 0.09
N ILE A 48 2.59 -1.77 0.71
CA ILE A 48 3.32 -2.95 0.25
C ILE A 48 2.43 -4.22 0.29
N ALA A 49 1.67 -4.40 1.37
CA ALA A 49 0.74 -5.54 1.49
C ALA A 49 -0.33 -5.52 0.38
N GLY A 50 -0.90 -4.35 0.10
CA GLY A 50 -1.86 -4.15 -0.97
C GLY A 50 -1.29 -4.47 -2.36
N GLU A 51 -0.06 -4.04 -2.64
CA GLU A 51 0.61 -4.35 -3.90
C GLU A 51 0.89 -5.84 -4.07
N ARG A 52 1.37 -6.52 -3.02
CA ARG A 52 1.61 -7.97 -3.04
C ARG A 52 0.31 -8.74 -3.30
N PHE A 53 -0.78 -8.33 -2.66
CA PHE A 53 -2.09 -8.94 -2.89
C PHE A 53 -2.57 -8.76 -4.34
N GLN A 54 -2.42 -7.55 -4.88
CA GLN A 54 -2.81 -7.26 -6.26
C GLN A 54 -1.95 -8.04 -7.27
N GLN A 55 -0.64 -8.18 -7.03
CA GLN A 55 0.23 -9.01 -7.87
C GLN A 55 -0.15 -10.49 -7.83
N LYS A 56 -0.46 -11.04 -6.64
CA LYS A 56 -0.93 -12.43 -6.49
C LYS A 56 -2.23 -12.66 -7.25
N THR A 57 -3.19 -11.74 -7.14
CA THR A 57 -4.47 -11.79 -7.85
C THR A 57 -4.29 -11.68 -9.36
N ASN A 58 -3.46 -10.75 -9.83
CA ASN A 58 -3.14 -10.61 -11.25
C ASN A 58 -2.48 -11.86 -11.82
N ARG A 59 -1.60 -12.53 -11.05
CA ARG A 59 -0.99 -13.80 -11.46
C ARG A 59 -2.04 -14.91 -11.58
N ALA A 60 -2.96 -15.01 -10.63
CA ALA A 60 -4.07 -15.96 -10.68
C ALA A 60 -4.98 -15.71 -11.89
N ASN A 61 -5.39 -14.46 -12.11
CA ASN A 61 -6.25 -14.08 -13.24
C ASN A 61 -5.59 -14.36 -14.59
N ARG A 62 -4.27 -14.13 -14.72
CA ARG A 62 -3.52 -14.50 -15.94
C ARG A 62 -3.53 -16.00 -16.20
N LYS A 63 -3.44 -16.82 -15.15
CA LYS A 63 -3.49 -18.28 -15.27
C LYS A 63 -4.86 -18.73 -15.80
N ILE A 64 -5.94 -18.22 -15.20
CA ILE A 64 -7.32 -18.52 -15.63
C ILE A 64 -7.55 -18.08 -17.09
N ALA A 65 -7.13 -16.87 -17.45
CA ALA A 65 -7.28 -16.36 -18.81
C ALA A 65 -6.47 -17.16 -19.85
N ALA A 66 -5.33 -17.74 -19.45
CA ALA A 66 -4.55 -18.63 -20.32
C ALA A 66 -5.25 -19.98 -20.52
N GLU A 67 -5.91 -20.51 -19.50
CA GLU A 67 -6.68 -21.76 -19.56
C GLU A 67 -7.93 -21.64 -20.46
N TRP A 68 -8.55 -20.46 -20.56
CA TRP A 68 -9.74 -20.22 -21.42
C TRP A 68 -9.40 -19.99 -22.90
N ARG A 69 -8.12 -19.83 -23.24
CA ARG A 69 -7.66 -19.65 -24.64
C ARG A 69 -7.30 -20.97 -25.33
N VAL A 70 -7.34 -22.09 -24.60
CA VAL A 70 -7.19 -23.46 -25.09
C VAL A 70 -8.58 -24.06 -25.29
#